data_AF-A0A2I1HQN1-F1
#
_entry.id   AF-A0A2I1HQN1-F1
#
_cell.length_a   1.000
_cell.length_b   1.000
_cell.length_c   1.000
_cell.angle_alpha   90.00
_cell.angle_beta   90.00
_cell.angle_gamma   90.00
#
_symmetry.space_group_name_H-M   'P 1'
#
loop_
_entity.id
_entity.type
_entity.pdbx_description
1 polymer ?
#
loop_
_entity_poly.entity_id
_entity_poly.type
_entity_poly.pdbx_seq_one_letter_code
_entity_poly.pdbx_strand_id
1 'polypeptide(L)'
;MAADAYLSRCLTLSGLLNADDPTPSFITLLKFPSLQRLSINLLCNGIPLTMDPVHFWRDFSDMHEFFRLLNLSRFIPLRSSYSWIDWRLTFDLIKDTLYHRLDVSRISASYRFRLQLWFDELPLMSRLRFRYPGLYADDSLCPNCGIFMETLEHFFTCLPDSLSIIDHASPPVSTRTKLIDLLDQFVRRLAKKASASPKARLDFNSLLLQLQSLPTIGLASLRNYSDHLTFTGLWFLRGFIPRDLSSLIMSSSGLSRRDSSNIIIRYFLKLHREIYHQLWRPRCKMKSLKDKAMDVTPALLRTIKSSDFTNFRYDTSPVNFFSTNESLSPLQ
;
A
#
# COMPACT_ATOMS: atom_id res chain seq x y z
N MET A 1 36.17 21.63 15.47
CA MET A 1 34.93 22.12 14.82
C MET A 1 34.64 23.48 15.44
N ALA A 2 34.72 24.56 14.66
CA ALA A 2 34.40 25.88 15.17
C ALA A 2 32.91 25.92 15.50
N ALA A 3 32.57 26.07 16.78
CA ALA A 3 31.20 26.36 17.18
C ALA A 3 30.77 27.64 16.46
N ASP A 4 29.68 27.57 15.71
CA ASP A 4 29.18 28.69 14.91
C ASP A 4 28.88 29.87 15.84
N ALA A 5 29.78 30.86 15.85
CA ALA A 5 29.74 32.00 16.75
C ALA A 5 28.45 32.83 16.56
N TYR A 6 27.83 32.72 15.38
CA TYR A 6 26.53 33.31 15.11
C TYR A 6 25.41 32.56 15.85
N LEU A 7 25.39 31.22 15.73
CA LEU A 7 24.40 30.38 16.39
C LEU A 7 24.48 30.50 17.93
N SER A 8 25.70 30.53 18.47
CA SER A 8 25.94 30.75 19.90
C SER A 8 25.38 32.10 20.38
N ARG A 9 25.62 33.18 19.64
CA ARG A 9 25.06 34.51 19.92
C ARG A 9 23.54 34.53 19.86
N CYS A 10 22.93 33.87 18.88
CA CYS A 10 21.47 33.75 18.78
C CYS A 10 20.88 32.98 19.96
N LEU A 11 21.52 31.88 20.39
CA LEU A 11 21.11 31.09 21.55
C LEU A 11 21.20 31.91 22.85
N THR A 12 22.29 32.65 23.05
CA THR A 12 22.45 33.56 24.20
C THR A 12 21.40 34.66 24.23
N LEU A 13 21.10 35.29 23.09
CA LEU A 13 20.06 36.32 22.97
C LEU A 13 18.64 35.78 23.20
N SER A 14 18.42 34.49 22.93
CA SER A 14 17.12 33.82 23.12
C SER A 14 16.91 33.23 24.52
N GLY A 15 17.92 33.26 25.41
CA GLY A 15 17.84 32.74 26.78
C GLY A 15 18.01 31.22 26.92
N LEU A 16 18.47 30.53 25.88
CA LEU A 16 18.80 29.11 25.90
C LEU A 16 20.23 28.92 26.45
N LEU A 17 20.34 28.60 27.74
CA LEU A 17 21.61 28.58 28.48
C LEU A 17 22.42 27.29 28.41
N ASN A 18 21.91 26.19 27.84
CA ASN A 18 22.64 24.92 27.86
C ASN A 18 23.13 24.49 26.47
N ALA A 19 24.45 24.44 26.36
CA ALA A 19 25.24 24.05 25.19
C ALA A 19 25.29 22.53 24.92
N ASP A 20 24.43 21.74 25.57
CA ASP A 20 24.43 20.27 25.44
C ASP A 20 23.49 19.77 24.34
N ASP A 21 22.60 20.61 23.81
CA ASP A 21 21.79 20.31 22.62
C ASP A 21 21.91 21.45 21.59
N PRO A 22 22.79 21.32 20.57
CA PRO A 22 23.12 22.41 19.65
C PRO A 22 21.97 22.84 18.73
N THR A 23 20.81 22.18 18.77
CA THR A 23 19.65 22.47 17.92
C THR A 23 18.33 22.26 18.65
N PRO A 24 17.79 23.26 19.37
CA PRO A 24 16.48 23.17 20.01
C PRO A 24 15.38 22.93 18.96
N SER A 25 14.41 22.06 19.28
CA SER A 25 13.29 21.76 18.36
C SER A 25 12.48 23.02 18.02
N PHE A 26 11.91 23.09 16.80
CA PHE A 26 11.07 24.21 16.37
C PHE A 26 9.92 24.55 17.34
N ILE A 27 9.29 23.53 17.94
CA ILE A 27 8.23 23.71 18.94
C ILE A 27 8.77 24.35 20.23
N THR A 28 10.00 24.01 20.61
CA THR A 28 10.68 24.61 21.76
C THR A 28 10.98 26.08 21.47
N LEU A 29 11.46 26.39 20.26
CA LEU A 29 11.72 27.76 19.80
C LEU A 29 10.46 28.65 19.81
N LEU A 30 9.30 28.13 19.38
CA LEU A 30 8.02 28.86 19.40
C LEU A 30 7.50 29.20 20.81
N LYS A 31 7.93 28.46 21.84
CA LYS A 31 7.52 28.70 23.23
C LYS A 31 8.33 29.78 23.93
N PHE A 32 9.42 30.26 23.34
CA PHE A 32 10.25 31.30 23.96
C PHE A 32 9.62 32.69 23.80
N PRO A 33 9.41 33.43 24.91
CA PRO A 33 8.81 34.77 24.88
C PRO A 33 9.56 35.76 23.98
N SER A 34 10.89 35.62 23.89
CA SER A 34 11.76 36.47 23.07
C SER A 34 11.57 36.23 21.57
N LEU A 35 11.33 34.97 21.17
CA LEU A 35 11.08 34.57 19.78
C LEU A 35 9.62 34.79 19.37
N GLN A 36 8.68 34.79 20.32
CA GLN A 36 7.31 35.25 20.09
C GLN A 36 7.26 36.72 19.67
N ARG A 37 8.15 37.57 20.18
CA ARG A 37 8.28 38.98 19.72
C ARG A 37 8.86 39.11 18.32
N LEU A 38 9.62 38.11 17.86
CA LEU A 38 10.18 38.02 16.51
C LEU A 38 9.30 37.20 15.56
N SER A 39 8.04 36.93 15.92
CA SER A 39 7.13 35.96 15.28
C SER A 39 7.35 35.78 13.77
N ILE A 40 8.23 34.82 13.42
CA ILE A 40 8.35 34.32 12.07
C ILE A 40 7.14 33.41 11.89
N ASN A 41 6.00 34.02 11.57
CA ASN A 41 4.78 33.30 11.22
C ASN A 41 5.02 32.65 9.86
N LEU A 42 5.50 31.41 9.87
CA LEU A 42 5.51 30.59 8.67
C LEU A 42 4.07 30.18 8.41
N LEU A 43 3.48 30.76 7.38
CA LEU A 43 2.09 30.57 6.97
C LEU A 43 2.04 29.62 5.78
N CYS A 44 1.10 28.67 5.80
CA CYS A 44 0.66 27.94 4.60
C CYS A 44 -0.78 28.36 4.30
N ASN A 45 -1.01 28.99 3.15
CA ASN A 45 -2.32 29.54 2.75
C ASN A 45 -2.96 30.45 3.83
N GLY A 46 -2.16 31.25 4.52
CA GLY A 46 -2.63 32.15 5.59
C GLY A 46 -2.84 31.47 6.95
N ILE A 47 -2.59 30.17 7.07
CA ILE A 47 -2.69 29.42 8.34
C ILE A 47 -1.28 29.23 8.94
N PRO A 48 -1.05 29.59 10.23
CA PRO A 48 0.22 29.36 10.90
C PRO A 48 0.58 27.88 10.98
N LEU A 49 1.84 27.56 10.66
CA LEU A 49 2.37 26.21 10.84
C LEU A 49 2.50 25.88 12.34
N THR A 50 1.86 24.79 12.76
CA THR A 50 1.93 24.25 14.14
C THR A 50 3.02 23.19 14.32
N MET A 51 3.77 22.90 13.26
CA MET A 51 4.83 21.91 13.23
C MET A 51 6.09 22.45 12.56
N ASP A 52 7.19 21.72 12.72
CA ASP A 52 8.46 22.03 12.09
C ASP A 52 8.30 22.25 10.57
N PRO A 53 8.79 23.36 10.00
CA PRO A 53 8.60 23.70 8.58
C PRO A 53 9.23 22.67 7.64
N VAL A 54 10.38 22.10 8.00
CA VAL A 54 11.05 21.08 7.18
C VAL A 54 10.21 19.80 7.16
N HIS A 55 9.68 19.41 8.31
CA HIS A 55 8.74 18.30 8.40
C HIS A 55 7.45 18.57 7.62
N PHE A 56 6.89 19.78 7.72
CA PHE A 56 5.70 20.19 6.97
C PHE A 56 5.91 20.07 5.46
N TRP A 57 6.98 20.68 4.94
CA TRP A 57 7.28 20.64 3.50
C TRP A 57 7.57 19.22 3.01
N ARG A 58 8.20 18.38 3.83
CA ARG A 58 8.40 16.97 3.51
C ARG A 58 7.07 16.22 3.40
N ASP A 59 6.22 16.32 4.43
CA ASP A 59 4.90 15.67 4.44
C ASP A 59 4.02 16.17 3.27
N PHE A 60 4.05 17.48 2.96
CA PHE A 60 3.33 18.06 1.83
C PHE A 60 3.86 17.55 0.49
N SER A 61 5.17 17.48 0.32
CA SER A 61 5.80 16.98 -0.91
C SER A 61 5.51 15.49 -1.12
N ASP A 62 5.58 14.68 -0.06
CA ASP A 62 5.21 13.26 -0.08
C ASP A 62 3.73 13.06 -0.43
N MET A 63 2.84 13.87 0.16
CA MET A 63 1.42 13.87 -0.17
C MET A 63 1.18 14.23 -1.65
N HIS A 64 1.79 15.31 -2.14
CA HIS A 64 1.68 15.72 -3.53
C HIS A 64 2.14 14.61 -4.49
N GLU A 65 3.28 13.97 -4.20
CA GLU A 65 3.80 12.88 -5.03
C GLU A 65 2.88 11.66 -5.01
N PHE A 66 2.33 11.30 -3.85
CA PHE A 66 1.34 10.23 -3.74
C PHE A 66 0.11 10.49 -4.62
N PHE A 67 -0.51 11.66 -4.53
CA PHE A 67 -1.68 11.99 -5.35
C PHE A 67 -1.35 12.11 -6.84
N ARG A 68 -0.15 12.58 -7.19
CA ARG A 68 0.33 12.58 -8.57
C ARG A 68 0.39 11.16 -9.14
N LEU A 69 0.80 10.18 -8.35
CA LEU A 69 0.79 8.77 -8.77
C LEU A 69 -0.63 8.22 -8.91
N LEU A 70 -1.55 8.59 -8.02
CA LEU A 70 -2.96 8.17 -8.10
C LEU A 70 -3.71 8.79 -9.29
N ASN A 71 -3.15 9.81 -9.94
CA ASN A 71 -3.71 10.36 -11.19
C ASN A 71 -3.45 9.48 -12.42
N LEU A 72 -2.68 8.39 -12.32
CA LEU A 72 -2.56 7.41 -13.39
C LEU A 72 -3.91 6.73 -13.66
N SER A 73 -4.24 6.48 -14.92
CA SER A 73 -5.56 5.95 -15.34
C SER A 73 -5.96 4.64 -14.62
N ARG A 74 -4.99 3.79 -14.30
CA ARG A 74 -5.22 2.53 -13.55
C ARG A 74 -5.75 2.70 -12.12
N PHE A 75 -5.68 3.91 -11.56
CA PHE A 75 -6.18 4.25 -10.24
C PHE A 75 -7.46 5.10 -10.30
N ILE A 76 -8.04 5.31 -11.49
CA ILE A 76 -9.34 6.00 -11.64
C ILE A 76 -10.40 5.46 -10.67
N PRO A 77 -10.57 4.14 -10.48
CA PRO A 77 -11.60 3.64 -9.55
C PRO A 77 -11.36 4.01 -8.08
N LEU A 78 -10.16 4.46 -7.70
CA LEU A 78 -9.86 4.94 -6.34
C LEU A 78 -10.16 6.42 -6.13
N ARG A 79 -10.38 7.21 -7.20
CA ARG A 79 -10.53 8.68 -7.11
C ARG A 79 -11.62 9.12 -6.13
N SER A 80 -12.75 8.42 -6.14
CA SER A 80 -13.88 8.70 -5.24
C SER A 80 -13.70 8.15 -3.82
N SER A 81 -12.64 7.37 -3.56
CA SER A 81 -12.44 6.64 -2.30
C SER A 81 -11.10 6.94 -1.62
N TYR A 82 -10.39 8.01 -2.00
CA TYR A 82 -9.11 8.38 -1.39
C TYR A 82 -9.19 8.61 0.12
N SER A 83 -10.34 9.06 0.64
CA SER A 83 -10.56 9.25 2.09
C SER A 83 -10.50 7.95 2.89
N TRP A 84 -10.72 6.80 2.23
CA TRP A 84 -10.69 5.48 2.84
C TRP A 84 -9.27 4.90 2.92
N ILE A 85 -8.28 5.58 2.32
CA ILE A 85 -6.89 5.17 2.29
C ILE A 85 -6.11 5.95 3.35
N ASP A 86 -5.29 5.24 4.12
CA ASP A 86 -4.20 5.85 4.89
C ASP A 86 -3.05 6.14 3.91
N TRP A 87 -3.06 7.36 3.35
CA TRP A 87 -2.12 7.76 2.32
C TRP A 87 -0.68 7.69 2.82
N ARG A 88 -0.43 8.03 4.09
CA ARG A 88 0.92 8.09 4.66
C ARG A 88 1.49 6.69 4.79
N LEU A 89 0.73 5.76 5.38
CA LEU A 89 1.13 4.36 5.47
C LEU A 89 1.28 3.71 4.09
N THR A 90 0.39 4.03 3.16
CA THR A 90 0.45 3.50 1.79
C THR A 90 1.68 4.02 1.07
N PHE A 91 1.98 5.31 1.16
CA PHE A 91 3.14 5.90 0.50
C PHE A 91 4.44 5.40 1.12
N ASP A 92 4.49 5.22 2.45
CA ASP A 92 5.64 4.63 3.14
C ASP A 92 6.03 3.24 2.60
N LEU A 93 5.10 2.47 2.03
CA LEU A 93 5.39 1.16 1.42
C LEU A 93 6.09 1.23 0.06
N ILE A 94 5.97 2.36 -0.64
CA ILE A 94 6.46 2.55 -2.01
C ILE A 94 7.45 3.70 -2.16
N LYS A 95 7.54 4.64 -1.21
CA LYS A 95 8.38 5.85 -1.32
C LYS A 95 9.85 5.53 -1.56
N ASP A 96 10.38 4.51 -0.91
CA ASP A 96 11.78 4.11 -1.09
C ASP A 96 12.05 3.65 -2.53
N THR A 97 11.04 3.09 -3.20
CA THR A 97 11.11 2.69 -4.62
C THR A 97 11.25 3.90 -5.53
N LEU A 98 10.57 5.00 -5.18
CA LEU A 98 10.44 6.21 -6.00
C LEU A 98 11.66 7.11 -5.82
N TYR A 99 12.09 7.32 -4.58
CA TYR A 99 13.16 8.24 -4.25
C TYR A 99 14.56 7.66 -4.49
N HIS A 100 14.78 6.37 -4.20
CA HIS A 100 16.13 5.79 -4.25
C HIS A 100 16.52 5.18 -5.60
N ARG A 101 15.66 5.29 -6.63
CA ARG A 101 15.88 4.74 -7.99
C ARG A 101 16.59 3.39 -7.95
N LEU A 102 16.10 2.50 -7.08
CA LEU A 102 16.75 1.21 -6.84
C LEU A 102 16.92 0.51 -8.17
N ASP A 103 18.14 0.08 -8.46
CA ASP A 103 18.44 -0.66 -9.67
C ASP A 103 17.51 -1.87 -9.75
N VAL A 104 16.70 -1.89 -10.81
CA VAL A 104 15.66 -2.90 -11.05
C VAL A 104 16.27 -4.30 -11.15
N SER A 105 17.56 -4.41 -11.46
CA SER A 105 18.30 -5.68 -11.46
C SER A 105 18.67 -6.18 -10.05
N ARG A 106 18.68 -5.30 -9.05
CA ARG A 106 19.13 -5.58 -7.67
C ARG A 106 17.97 -5.74 -6.68
N ILE A 107 16.74 -5.42 -7.09
CA ILE A 107 15.56 -5.66 -6.25
C ILE A 107 15.21 -7.15 -6.19
N SER A 108 14.77 -7.62 -5.03
CA SER A 108 14.35 -9.01 -4.87
C SER A 108 13.10 -9.32 -5.70
N ALA A 109 12.93 -10.58 -6.10
CA ALA A 109 11.76 -10.99 -6.88
C ALA A 109 10.42 -10.77 -6.15
N SER A 110 10.40 -10.87 -4.81
CA SER A 110 9.22 -10.56 -3.99
C SER A 110 8.91 -9.06 -3.95
N TYR A 111 9.94 -8.21 -3.98
CA TYR A 111 9.79 -6.77 -4.09
C TYR A 111 9.26 -6.37 -5.48
N ARG A 112 9.82 -6.95 -6.55
CA ARG A 112 9.33 -6.76 -7.92
C ARG A 112 7.86 -7.16 -8.05
N PHE A 113 7.48 -8.31 -7.48
CA PHE A 113 6.09 -8.73 -7.40
C PHE A 113 5.20 -7.68 -6.74
N ARG A 114 5.61 -7.13 -5.59
CA ARG A 114 4.82 -6.10 -4.89
C ARG A 114 4.63 -4.84 -5.74
N LEU A 115 5.68 -4.38 -6.41
CA LEU A 115 5.57 -3.23 -7.31
C LEU A 115 4.64 -3.51 -8.50
N GLN A 116 4.81 -4.65 -9.16
CA GLN A 116 3.94 -5.07 -10.26
C GLN A 116 2.49 -5.22 -9.81
N LEU A 117 2.24 -5.72 -8.60
CA LEU A 117 0.91 -5.84 -8.02
C LEU A 117 0.29 -4.46 -7.73
N TRP A 118 1.05 -3.53 -7.15
CA TRP A 118 0.58 -2.17 -6.87
C TRP A 118 0.17 -1.44 -8.16
N PHE A 119 1.04 -1.50 -9.17
CA PHE A 119 0.78 -0.95 -10.49
C PHE A 119 -0.17 -1.79 -11.33
N ASP A 120 -0.68 -2.94 -10.90
CA ASP A 120 -1.54 -3.81 -11.73
C ASP A 120 -0.90 -4.16 -13.11
N GLU A 121 0.36 -4.59 -13.03
CA GLU A 121 1.23 -4.99 -14.15
C GLU A 121 1.74 -6.43 -13.99
N LEU A 122 1.07 -7.23 -13.15
CA LEU A 122 1.36 -8.66 -13.06
C LEU A 122 1.05 -9.34 -14.41
N PRO A 123 1.90 -10.28 -14.87
CA PRO A 123 1.69 -11.03 -16.10
C PRO A 123 0.59 -12.10 -15.94
N LEU A 124 -0.64 -11.65 -15.71
CA LEU A 124 -1.87 -12.44 -15.69
C LEU A 124 -2.37 -12.71 -17.11
N MET A 125 -3.14 -13.78 -17.33
CA MET A 125 -3.58 -14.15 -18.69
C MET A 125 -4.36 -13.03 -19.38
N SER A 126 -5.26 -12.35 -18.65
CA SER A 126 -5.99 -11.18 -19.19
C SER A 126 -5.04 -10.10 -19.71
N ARG A 127 -3.98 -9.78 -18.95
CA ARG A 127 -2.97 -8.78 -19.33
C ARG A 127 -2.09 -9.24 -20.50
N LEU A 128 -1.72 -10.52 -20.52
CA LEU A 128 -0.89 -11.07 -21.57
C LEU A 128 -1.64 -11.16 -22.90
N ARG A 129 -2.93 -11.45 -22.89
CA ARG A 129 -3.80 -11.35 -24.06
C ARG A 129 -3.72 -9.96 -24.71
N PHE A 130 -3.74 -8.90 -23.91
CA PHE A 130 -3.60 -7.54 -24.45
C PHE A 130 -2.18 -7.24 -24.94
N ARG A 131 -1.14 -7.68 -24.21
CA ARG A 131 0.27 -7.39 -24.55
C ARG A 131 0.77 -8.20 -25.76
N TYR A 132 0.32 -9.44 -25.90
CA TYR A 132 0.72 -10.38 -26.96
C TYR A 132 -0.53 -11.09 -27.52
N PRO A 133 -1.41 -10.37 -28.22
CA PRO A 133 -2.67 -10.94 -28.71
C PRO A 133 -2.45 -12.13 -29.65
N GLY A 134 -1.41 -12.09 -30.50
CA GLY A 134 -1.07 -13.20 -31.39
C GLY A 134 -0.61 -14.49 -30.70
N LEU A 135 -0.34 -14.46 -29.39
CA LEU A 135 0.04 -15.65 -28.60
C LEU A 135 -1.05 -16.13 -27.64
N TYR A 136 -1.89 -15.22 -27.13
CA TYR A 136 -2.81 -15.51 -26.02
C TYR A 136 -4.28 -15.13 -26.31
N ALA A 137 -4.64 -14.83 -27.57
CA ALA A 137 -6.02 -14.46 -27.93
C ALA A 137 -7.04 -15.54 -27.57
N ASP A 138 -6.71 -16.80 -27.84
CA ASP A 138 -7.65 -17.93 -27.76
C ASP A 138 -7.58 -18.68 -26.43
N ASP A 139 -6.55 -18.43 -25.60
CA ASP A 139 -6.31 -19.17 -24.35
C ASP A 139 -5.99 -18.28 -23.14
N SER A 140 -6.89 -17.35 -22.86
CA SER A 140 -6.81 -16.43 -21.71
C SER A 140 -7.29 -17.04 -20.37
N LEU A 141 -7.56 -18.34 -20.36
CA LEU A 141 -8.06 -19.08 -19.21
C LEU A 141 -7.02 -19.19 -18.10
N CYS A 142 -7.48 -19.10 -16.86
CA CYS A 142 -6.66 -19.20 -15.66
C CYS A 142 -5.81 -20.48 -15.68
N PRO A 143 -4.47 -20.38 -15.54
CA PRO A 143 -3.61 -21.57 -15.52
C PRO A 143 -3.88 -22.50 -14.34
N ASN A 144 -4.63 -22.05 -13.33
CA ASN A 144 -4.93 -22.82 -12.13
C ASN A 144 -6.25 -23.59 -12.22
N CYS A 145 -7.34 -22.96 -12.70
CA CYS A 145 -8.63 -23.66 -12.82
C CYS A 145 -9.02 -24.05 -14.26
N GLY A 146 -8.47 -23.37 -15.27
CA GLY A 146 -8.82 -23.60 -16.68
C GLY A 146 -10.23 -23.16 -17.08
N ILE A 147 -10.98 -22.48 -16.21
CA ILE A 147 -12.42 -22.20 -16.44
C ILE A 147 -12.67 -20.72 -16.76
N PHE A 148 -12.14 -19.82 -15.92
CA PHE A 148 -12.39 -18.39 -16.05
C PHE A 148 -11.17 -17.64 -16.60
N MET A 149 -11.39 -16.47 -17.18
CA MET A 149 -10.30 -15.57 -17.56
C MET A 149 -9.52 -15.14 -16.32
N GLU A 150 -8.18 -15.17 -16.38
CA GLU A 150 -7.36 -14.77 -15.25
C GLU A 150 -7.25 -13.24 -15.13
N THR A 151 -8.18 -12.63 -14.40
CA THR A 151 -8.09 -11.25 -13.93
C THR A 151 -7.29 -11.17 -12.62
N LEU A 152 -6.96 -9.96 -12.15
CA LEU A 152 -6.30 -9.80 -10.85
C LEU A 152 -7.18 -10.25 -9.69
N GLU A 153 -8.49 -10.00 -9.78
CA GLU A 153 -9.45 -10.51 -8.81
C GLU A 153 -9.49 -12.03 -8.83
N HIS A 154 -9.63 -12.62 -10.03
CA HIS A 154 -9.64 -14.08 -10.18
C HIS A 154 -8.36 -14.73 -9.67
N PHE A 155 -7.19 -14.10 -9.84
CA PHE A 155 -5.94 -14.61 -9.25
C PHE A 155 -6.07 -14.87 -7.74
N PHE A 156 -6.75 -13.98 -7.00
CA PHE A 156 -6.96 -14.13 -5.56
C PHE A 156 -8.16 -15.00 -5.18
N THR A 157 -9.21 -15.02 -6.01
CA THR A 157 -10.48 -15.69 -5.71
C THR A 157 -10.60 -17.07 -6.35
N CYS A 158 -9.64 -17.48 -7.19
CA CYS A 158 -9.64 -18.76 -7.88
C CYS A 158 -9.77 -19.94 -6.90
N LEU A 159 -10.82 -20.74 -7.14
CA LEU A 159 -11.07 -22.02 -6.51
C LEU A 159 -11.18 -23.06 -7.63
N PRO A 160 -10.16 -23.91 -7.83
CA PRO A 160 -10.24 -24.97 -8.82
C PRO A 160 -11.16 -26.08 -8.31
N ASP A 161 -12.04 -26.59 -9.17
CA ASP A 161 -12.78 -27.82 -8.89
C ASP A 161 -11.81 -29.01 -8.89
N SER A 162 -11.99 -29.94 -7.96
CA SER A 162 -11.17 -31.16 -7.87
C SER A 162 -11.20 -32.03 -9.14
N LEU A 163 -12.12 -31.73 -10.07
CA LEU A 163 -12.32 -32.43 -11.33
C LEU A 163 -11.59 -31.79 -12.52
N SER A 164 -11.08 -30.55 -12.42
CA SER A 164 -10.26 -29.93 -13.46
C SER A 164 -8.80 -30.37 -13.35
N ILE A 165 -8.58 -31.68 -13.42
CA ILE A 165 -7.25 -32.26 -13.60
C ILE A 165 -6.85 -31.96 -15.04
N ILE A 166 -6.25 -30.79 -15.26
CA ILE A 166 -5.41 -30.62 -16.44
C ILE A 166 -4.22 -31.56 -16.25
N ASP A 167 -4.07 -32.46 -17.20
CA ASP A 167 -3.10 -33.54 -17.25
C ASP A 167 -1.72 -33.17 -16.66
N HIS A 168 -1.31 -33.96 -15.67
CA HIS A 168 0.07 -34.23 -15.25
C HIS A 168 1.04 -33.12 -14.81
N ALA A 169 0.62 -31.91 -14.42
CA ALA A 169 1.61 -30.90 -13.99
C ALA A 169 1.25 -30.08 -12.73
N SER A 170 1.36 -30.73 -11.57
CA SER A 170 1.13 -30.21 -10.20
C SER A 170 -0.36 -30.04 -9.83
N PRO A 171 -0.78 -30.44 -8.62
CA PRO A 171 -2.17 -30.32 -8.20
C PRO A 171 -2.61 -28.85 -8.17
N PRO A 172 -3.84 -28.55 -8.59
CA PRO A 172 -4.35 -27.19 -8.61
C PRO A 172 -4.37 -26.61 -7.19
N VAL A 173 -4.01 -25.34 -7.06
CA VAL A 173 -3.90 -24.67 -5.76
C VAL A 173 -5.19 -23.94 -5.48
N SER A 174 -5.87 -24.26 -4.37
CA SER A 174 -6.95 -23.39 -3.88
C SER A 174 -6.37 -22.05 -3.41
N THR A 175 -6.24 -21.11 -4.34
CA THR A 175 -5.66 -19.79 -4.07
C THR A 175 -6.54 -19.03 -3.09
N ARG A 176 -7.87 -19.13 -3.26
CA ARG A 176 -8.84 -18.53 -2.34
C ARG A 176 -8.67 -19.04 -0.90
N THR A 177 -8.63 -20.36 -0.70
CA THR A 177 -8.48 -20.93 0.66
C THR A 177 -7.14 -20.50 1.29
N LYS A 178 -6.04 -20.60 0.54
CA LYS A 178 -4.74 -20.16 1.05
C LYS A 178 -4.72 -18.67 1.39
N LEU A 179 -5.36 -17.83 0.57
CA LEU A 179 -5.46 -16.40 0.86
C LEU A 179 -6.28 -16.12 2.13
N ILE A 180 -7.38 -16.85 2.35
CA ILE A 180 -8.15 -16.76 3.61
C ILE A 180 -7.23 -17.07 4.80
N ASP A 181 -6.44 -18.15 4.73
CA ASP A 181 -5.51 -18.53 5.81
C ASP A 181 -4.45 -17.46 6.06
N LEU A 182 -3.89 -16.88 4.99
CA LEU A 182 -2.89 -15.81 5.08
C LEU A 182 -3.47 -14.53 5.69
N LEU A 183 -4.68 -14.15 5.31
CA LEU A 183 -5.38 -12.98 5.87
C LEU A 183 -5.76 -13.20 7.33
N ASP A 184 -6.24 -14.39 7.70
CA ASP A 184 -6.56 -14.74 9.09
C ASP A 184 -5.30 -14.69 9.97
N GLN A 185 -4.18 -15.24 9.48
CA GLN A 185 -2.88 -15.13 10.16
C GLN A 185 -2.40 -13.69 10.28
N PHE A 186 -2.54 -12.88 9.24
CA PHE A 186 -2.18 -11.47 9.26
C PHE A 186 -2.96 -10.72 10.35
N VAL A 187 -4.28 -10.88 10.38
CA VAL A 187 -5.17 -10.25 11.36
C VAL A 187 -4.84 -10.71 12.79
N ARG A 188 -4.64 -12.01 13.03
CA ARG A 188 -4.25 -12.53 14.37
C ARG A 188 -2.91 -11.97 14.84
N ARG A 189 -1.93 -11.85 13.94
CA ARG A 189 -0.61 -11.29 14.27
C ARG A 189 -0.71 -9.81 14.64
N LEU A 190 -1.55 -9.05 13.94
CA LEU A 190 -1.86 -7.66 14.30
C LEU A 190 -2.53 -7.58 15.66
N ALA A 191 -3.63 -8.31 15.86
CA ALA A 191 -4.38 -8.33 17.12
C ALA A 191 -3.44 -8.64 18.29
N LYS A 192 -2.65 -9.71 18.18
CA LYS A 192 -1.68 -10.12 19.22
C LYS A 192 -0.66 -9.03 19.55
N LYS A 193 -0.13 -8.32 18.54
CA LYS A 193 0.89 -7.32 18.77
C LYS A 193 0.30 -6.02 19.34
N ALA A 194 -0.86 -5.62 18.86
CA ALA A 194 -1.58 -4.43 19.32
C ALA A 194 -2.13 -4.61 20.75
N SER A 195 -2.67 -5.78 21.08
CA SER A 195 -3.21 -6.08 22.41
C SER A 195 -2.14 -6.37 23.47
N ALA A 196 -0.89 -6.60 23.06
CA ALA A 196 0.23 -6.82 23.99
C ALA A 196 0.76 -5.52 24.63
N SER A 197 0.28 -4.35 24.19
CA SER A 197 0.64 -3.06 24.78
C SER A 197 0.03 -2.96 26.19
N PRO A 198 0.79 -2.50 27.21
CA PRO A 198 0.22 -2.21 28.53
C PRO A 198 -0.87 -1.12 28.51
N LYS A 199 -0.91 -0.30 27.44
CA LYS A 199 -1.90 0.74 27.21
C LYS A 199 -3.04 0.30 26.28
N ALA A 200 -3.11 -1.00 25.95
CA ALA A 200 -4.16 -1.53 25.09
C ALA A 200 -5.53 -1.30 25.73
N ARG A 201 -6.46 -0.78 24.92
CA ARG A 201 -7.85 -0.54 25.30
C ARG A 201 -8.76 -1.72 24.97
N LEU A 202 -8.37 -2.54 23.99
CA LEU A 202 -9.07 -3.75 23.61
C LEU A 202 -8.21 -4.97 23.90
N ASP A 203 -8.84 -6.03 24.41
CA ASP A 203 -8.21 -7.34 24.53
C ASP A 203 -8.02 -8.00 23.15
N PHE A 204 -7.27 -9.10 23.13
CA PHE A 204 -6.96 -9.84 21.91
C PHE A 204 -8.20 -10.30 21.14
N ASN A 205 -9.22 -10.84 21.81
CA ASN A 205 -10.40 -11.42 21.15
C ASN A 205 -11.29 -10.31 20.58
N SER A 206 -11.53 -9.24 21.36
CA SER A 206 -12.30 -8.09 20.90
C SER A 206 -11.68 -7.43 19.68
N LEU A 207 -10.35 -7.22 19.70
CA LEU A 207 -9.63 -6.64 18.56
C LEU A 207 -9.61 -7.58 17.34
N LEU A 208 -9.42 -8.88 17.56
CA LEU A 208 -9.45 -9.89 16.50
C LEU A 208 -10.79 -9.89 15.76
N LEU A 209 -11.90 -9.87 16.50
CA LEU A 209 -13.25 -9.84 15.91
C LEU A 209 -13.46 -8.58 15.06
N GLN A 210 -13.08 -7.41 15.58
CA GLN A 210 -13.20 -6.14 14.83
C GLN A 210 -12.34 -6.12 13.57
N LEU A 211 -11.11 -6.66 13.63
CA LEU A 211 -10.25 -6.75 12.44
C LEU A 211 -10.82 -7.74 11.40
N GLN A 212 -11.40 -8.86 11.83
CA GLN A 212 -12.04 -9.82 10.94
C GLN A 212 -13.31 -9.27 10.28
N SER A 213 -13.99 -8.32 10.91
CA SER A 213 -15.18 -7.67 10.36
C SER A 213 -14.88 -6.48 9.43
N LEU A 214 -13.62 -6.07 9.27
CA LEU A 214 -13.26 -4.97 8.36
C LEU A 214 -13.52 -5.38 6.89
N PRO A 215 -14.47 -4.71 6.19
CA PRO A 215 -14.77 -5.04 4.80
C PRO A 215 -13.59 -4.72 3.87
N THR A 216 -12.76 -3.74 4.24
CA THR A 216 -11.59 -3.28 3.47
C THR A 216 -10.45 -4.30 3.42
N ILE A 217 -10.33 -5.19 4.42
CA ILE A 217 -9.41 -6.34 4.38
C ILE A 217 -9.96 -7.43 3.45
N GLY A 218 -11.29 -7.53 3.34
CA GLY A 218 -11.99 -8.42 2.42
C GLY A 218 -12.14 -9.86 2.89
N LEU A 219 -11.80 -10.19 4.14
CA LEU A 219 -11.83 -11.55 4.67
C LEU A 219 -13.23 -12.17 4.65
N ALA A 220 -14.26 -11.40 5.02
CA ALA A 220 -15.66 -11.84 4.92
C ALA A 220 -16.11 -12.02 3.46
N SER A 221 -15.79 -11.04 2.58
CA SER A 221 -16.14 -11.13 1.16
C SER A 221 -15.49 -12.32 0.46
N LEU A 222 -14.27 -12.69 0.87
CA LEU A 222 -13.53 -13.80 0.30
C LEU A 222 -14.09 -15.17 0.74
N ARG A 223 -14.56 -15.28 1.98
CA ARG A 223 -15.21 -16.49 2.52
C ARG A 223 -16.54 -16.78 1.81
N ASN A 224 -17.30 -15.72 1.52
CA ASN A 224 -18.61 -15.81 0.88
C ASN A 224 -18.54 -15.56 -0.63
N TYR A 225 -17.34 -15.62 -1.24
CA TYR A 225 -17.16 -15.25 -2.62
C TYR A 225 -17.93 -16.17 -3.57
N SER A 226 -18.68 -15.57 -4.47
CA SER A 226 -19.38 -16.20 -5.58
C SER A 226 -19.23 -15.33 -6.82
N ASP A 227 -19.54 -15.86 -8.00
CA ASP A 227 -19.32 -15.19 -9.29
C ASP A 227 -20.11 -13.87 -9.46
N HIS A 228 -21.08 -13.61 -8.58
CA HIS A 228 -21.90 -12.39 -8.58
C HIS A 228 -21.45 -11.36 -7.52
N LEU A 229 -20.48 -11.69 -6.67
CA LEU A 229 -20.01 -10.84 -5.58
C LEU A 229 -18.61 -10.32 -5.87
N THR A 230 -18.38 -9.03 -5.64
CA THR A 230 -17.07 -8.41 -5.79
C THR A 230 -16.19 -8.65 -4.57
N PHE A 231 -14.93 -9.02 -4.78
CA PHE A 231 -13.97 -9.11 -3.68
C PHE A 231 -13.54 -7.72 -3.18
N THR A 232 -13.92 -7.36 -1.95
CA THR A 232 -13.72 -6.01 -1.41
C THR A 232 -12.27 -5.75 -0.96
N GLY A 233 -11.47 -6.79 -0.73
CA GLY A 233 -10.09 -6.68 -0.25
C GLY A 233 -9.05 -6.43 -1.34
N LEU A 234 -9.47 -6.26 -2.60
CA LEU A 234 -8.56 -6.18 -3.74
C LEU A 234 -7.56 -5.01 -3.61
N TRP A 235 -8.03 -3.83 -3.21
CA TRP A 235 -7.16 -2.66 -3.03
C TRP A 235 -6.19 -2.83 -1.87
N PHE A 236 -6.62 -3.46 -0.77
CA PHE A 236 -5.74 -3.81 0.34
C PHE A 236 -4.60 -4.73 -0.12
N LEU A 237 -4.92 -5.81 -0.84
CA LEU A 237 -3.91 -6.72 -1.39
C LEU A 237 -3.00 -6.06 -2.42
N ARG A 238 -3.48 -5.02 -3.12
CA ARG A 238 -2.64 -4.25 -4.06
C ARG A 238 -1.58 -3.41 -3.37
N GLY A 239 -1.72 -3.10 -2.07
CA GLY A 239 -0.77 -2.24 -1.35
C GLY A 239 -1.38 -1.00 -0.73
N PHE A 240 -2.69 -0.80 -0.81
CA PHE A 240 -3.36 0.37 -0.24
C PHE A 240 -3.82 0.07 1.18
N ILE A 241 -3.24 0.74 2.17
CA ILE A 241 -3.58 0.51 3.57
C ILE A 241 -4.90 1.23 3.89
N PRO A 242 -5.96 0.51 4.32
CA PRO A 242 -7.22 1.13 4.68
C PRO A 242 -7.10 1.99 5.94
N ARG A 243 -7.80 3.13 5.96
CA ARG A 243 -7.82 4.07 7.09
C ARG A 243 -8.54 3.50 8.30
N ASP A 244 -9.57 2.68 8.10
CA ASP A 244 -10.28 1.98 9.17
C ASP A 244 -9.37 0.97 9.88
N LEU A 245 -8.53 0.23 9.13
CA LEU A 245 -7.49 -0.64 9.69
C LEU A 245 -6.50 0.16 10.55
N SER A 246 -5.94 1.25 10.02
CA SER A 246 -4.93 2.02 10.76
C SER A 246 -5.52 2.70 11.99
N SER A 247 -6.73 3.27 11.85
CA SER A 247 -7.46 3.91 12.95
C SER A 247 -7.81 2.91 14.04
N LEU A 248 -8.26 1.70 13.69
CA LEU A 248 -8.57 0.64 14.64
C LEU A 248 -7.33 0.23 15.45
N ILE A 249 -6.18 0.01 14.80
CA ILE A 249 -4.95 -0.35 15.52
C ILE A 249 -4.48 0.79 16.43
N MET A 250 -4.56 2.04 15.97
CA MET A 250 -4.15 3.21 16.76
C MET A 250 -5.07 3.44 17.96
N SER A 251 -6.39 3.31 17.79
CA SER A 251 -7.37 3.53 18.86
C SER A 251 -7.38 2.40 19.90
N SER A 252 -7.09 1.16 19.48
CA SER A 252 -7.16 -0.03 20.33
C SER A 252 -5.87 -0.32 21.11
N SER A 253 -4.69 0.00 20.57
CA SER A 253 -3.41 -0.42 21.15
C SER A 253 -2.83 0.56 22.19
N GLY A 254 -3.29 1.81 22.19
CA GLY A 254 -2.71 2.89 23.01
C GLY A 254 -1.24 3.20 22.66
N LEU A 255 -0.76 2.70 21.52
CA LEU A 255 0.59 2.94 21.01
C LEU A 255 0.68 4.31 20.34
N SER A 256 1.91 4.81 20.20
CA SER A 256 2.15 5.99 19.37
C SER A 256 1.73 5.70 17.92
N ARG A 257 1.44 6.77 17.15
CA ARG A 257 1.18 6.66 15.71
C ARG A 257 2.33 5.91 15.02
N ARG A 258 3.57 6.26 15.35
CA ARG A 258 4.78 5.64 14.77
C ARG A 258 4.85 4.14 15.05
N ASP A 259 4.60 3.71 16.28
CA ASP A 259 4.67 2.29 16.64
C ASP A 259 3.55 1.48 16.01
N SER A 260 2.34 2.04 15.99
CA SER A 260 1.19 1.48 15.27
C SER A 260 1.49 1.30 13.78
N SER A 261 2.03 2.34 13.15
CA SER A 261 2.45 2.32 11.75
C SER A 261 3.49 1.23 11.48
N ASN A 262 4.52 1.13 12.32
CA ASN A 262 5.57 0.12 12.19
C ASN A 262 5.01 -1.31 12.29
N ILE A 263 4.06 -1.55 13.19
CA ILE A 263 3.39 -2.85 13.34
C ILE A 263 2.62 -3.19 12.06
N ILE A 264 1.79 -2.27 11.57
CA ILE A 264 0.99 -2.46 10.35
C ILE A 264 1.91 -2.77 9.16
N ILE A 265 2.89 -1.91 8.90
CA ILE A 265 3.84 -2.05 7.78
C ILE A 265 4.57 -3.39 7.87
N ARG A 266 5.09 -3.76 9.04
CA ARG A 266 5.84 -5.01 9.21
C ARG A 266 5.00 -6.24 8.87
N TYR A 267 3.78 -6.33 9.39
CA TYR A 267 2.93 -7.49 9.13
C TYR A 267 2.33 -7.47 7.72
N PHE A 268 2.09 -6.29 7.15
CA PHE A 268 1.66 -6.14 5.77
C PHE A 268 2.74 -6.61 4.77
N LEU A 269 3.99 -6.19 4.97
CA LEU A 269 5.13 -6.65 4.17
C LEU A 269 5.35 -8.16 4.31
N LYS A 270 5.10 -8.72 5.50
CA LYS A 270 5.13 -10.17 5.73
C LYS A 270 4.02 -10.88 4.94
N LEU A 271 2.78 -10.37 4.97
CA LEU A 271 1.66 -10.89 4.19
C LEU A 271 1.99 -10.91 2.69
N HIS A 272 2.51 -9.81 2.14
CA HIS A 272 2.89 -9.74 0.74
C HIS A 272 3.99 -10.74 0.36
N ARG A 273 4.95 -10.97 1.26
CA ARG A 273 5.98 -11.99 1.07
C ARG A 273 5.38 -13.40 1.07
N GLU A 274 4.45 -13.68 1.97
CA GLU A 274 3.74 -14.96 2.02
C GLU A 274 2.88 -15.19 0.76
N ILE A 275 2.14 -14.17 0.30
CA ILE A 275 1.39 -14.19 -0.98
C ILE A 275 2.33 -14.49 -2.15
N TYR A 276 3.49 -13.83 -2.22
CA TYR A 276 4.46 -14.07 -3.27
C TYR A 276 4.91 -15.54 -3.31
N HIS A 277 5.31 -16.10 -2.16
CA HIS A 277 5.85 -17.45 -2.10
C HIS A 277 4.78 -18.54 -2.25
N GLN A 278 3.59 -18.34 -1.68
CA GLN A 278 2.58 -19.38 -1.55
C GLN A 278 1.51 -19.34 -2.65
N LEU A 279 1.30 -18.18 -3.29
CA LEU A 279 0.30 -18.00 -4.33
C LEU A 279 0.95 -17.67 -5.68
N TRP A 280 1.73 -16.58 -5.74
CA TRP A 280 2.28 -16.09 -7.00
C TRP A 280 3.29 -17.06 -7.65
N ARG A 281 4.26 -17.58 -6.88
CA ARG A 281 5.26 -18.52 -7.40
C ARG A 281 4.63 -19.83 -7.93
N PRO A 282 3.73 -20.52 -7.20
CA PRO A 282 3.02 -21.68 -7.74
C PRO A 282 2.24 -21.36 -9.01
N ARG A 283 1.53 -20.23 -9.05
CA ARG A 283 0.82 -19.79 -10.26
C ARG A 283 1.79 -19.54 -11.43
N CYS A 284 2.95 -18.94 -11.20
CA CYS A 284 3.96 -18.76 -12.26
C CYS A 284 4.46 -20.10 -12.81
N LYS A 285 4.57 -21.13 -11.98
CA LYS A 285 4.92 -22.49 -12.42
C LYS A 285 3.84 -23.06 -13.34
N MET A 286 2.56 -22.94 -12.97
CA MET A 286 1.43 -23.37 -13.80
C MET A 286 1.40 -22.63 -15.14
N LYS A 287 1.56 -21.30 -15.13
CA LYS A 287 1.68 -20.51 -16.36
C LYS A 287 2.82 -21.04 -17.25
N SER A 288 3.99 -21.31 -16.68
CA SER A 288 5.15 -21.75 -17.46
C SER A 288 4.92 -23.12 -18.11
N LEU A 289 4.16 -24.01 -17.44
CA LEU A 289 3.73 -25.29 -18.00
C LEU A 289 2.74 -25.09 -19.15
N LYS A 290 1.77 -24.20 -18.96
CA LYS A 290 0.81 -23.81 -20.00
C LYS A 290 1.50 -23.22 -21.22
N ASP A 291 2.42 -22.26 -21.02
CA ASP A 291 3.22 -21.68 -22.10
C ASP A 291 4.01 -22.76 -22.86
N LYS A 292 4.61 -23.72 -22.14
CA LYS A 292 5.34 -24.84 -22.75
C LYS A 292 4.42 -25.73 -23.60
N ALA A 293 3.19 -25.97 -23.17
CA ALA A 293 2.21 -26.74 -23.93
C ALA A 293 1.74 -26.02 -25.21
N MET A 294 1.81 -24.69 -25.22
CA MET A 294 1.49 -23.84 -26.38
C MET A 294 2.73 -23.45 -27.21
N ASP A 295 3.90 -24.07 -26.96
CA ASP A 295 5.19 -23.73 -27.57
C ASP A 295 5.59 -22.24 -27.43
N VAL A 296 5.08 -21.55 -26.41
CA VAL A 296 5.42 -20.16 -26.09
C VAL A 296 6.72 -20.14 -25.29
N THR A 297 7.83 -19.77 -25.95
CA THR A 297 9.14 -19.69 -25.30
C THR A 297 9.47 -18.26 -24.81
N PRO A 298 10.35 -18.11 -23.79
CA PRO A 298 10.85 -16.80 -23.39
C PRO A 298 11.64 -16.06 -24.49
N ALA A 299 12.18 -16.77 -25.47
CA ALA A 299 12.80 -16.16 -26.65
C ALA A 299 11.74 -15.55 -27.56
N LEU A 300 10.65 -16.28 -27.81
CA LEU A 300 9.52 -15.82 -28.61
C LEU A 300 8.89 -14.54 -28.04
N LEU A 301 8.71 -14.47 -26.70
CA LEU A 301 8.19 -13.28 -26.04
C LEU A 301 9.11 -12.06 -26.14
N ARG A 302 10.41 -12.25 -26.37
CA ARG A 302 11.39 -11.18 -26.58
C ARG A 302 11.44 -10.69 -28.02
N THR A 303 11.12 -11.56 -28.98
CA THR A 303 11.15 -11.23 -30.42
C THR A 303 9.83 -10.68 -30.93
N ILE A 304 8.71 -11.11 -30.36
CA ILE A 304 7.39 -10.61 -30.76
C ILE A 304 7.20 -9.19 -30.23
N LYS A 305 6.84 -8.28 -31.14
CA LYS A 305 6.50 -6.90 -30.81
C LYS A 305 5.28 -6.91 -29.89
N SER A 306 5.44 -6.42 -28.66
CA SER A 306 4.30 -6.19 -27.78
C SER A 306 3.39 -5.12 -28.39
N SER A 307 2.09 -5.23 -28.16
CA SER A 307 1.18 -4.12 -28.48
C SER A 307 1.61 -2.85 -27.72
N ASP A 308 1.34 -1.67 -28.30
CA ASP A 308 1.56 -0.35 -27.67
C ASP A 308 0.59 -0.09 -26.50
N PHE A 309 0.06 -1.15 -25.89
CA PHE A 309 -0.88 -1.06 -24.77
C PHE A 309 -0.17 -0.50 -23.53
N THR A 310 -0.20 0.83 -23.40
CA THR A 310 0.30 1.55 -22.23
C THR A 310 -0.87 1.93 -21.31
N ASN A 311 -0.92 1.32 -20.12
CA ASN A 311 -1.84 1.74 -19.05
C ASN A 311 -1.29 2.93 -18.23
N PHE A 312 -0.18 3.53 -18.65
CA PHE A 312 0.47 4.66 -17.98
C PHE A 312 0.12 5.99 -18.66
N ARG A 313 -1.17 6.24 -18.85
CA ARG A 313 -1.64 7.57 -19.25
C ARG A 313 -2.01 8.34 -17.99
N TYR A 314 -1.48 9.55 -17.86
CA TYR A 314 -1.98 10.49 -16.88
C TYR A 314 -3.37 10.91 -17.33
N ASP A 315 -4.34 10.75 -16.43
CA ASP A 315 -5.65 11.32 -16.67
C ASP A 315 -5.62 12.79 -16.21
N THR A 316 -5.73 13.69 -17.18
CA THR A 316 -5.74 15.14 -17.00
C THR A 316 -7.07 15.67 -16.46
N SER A 317 -8.06 14.80 -16.26
CA SER A 317 -9.35 15.18 -15.68
C SER A 317 -9.16 15.67 -14.24
N PRO A 318 -9.80 16.79 -13.84
CA PRO A 318 -9.64 17.37 -12.52
C PRO A 318 -10.01 16.35 -11.43
N VAL A 319 -9.18 16.26 -10.39
CA VAL A 319 -9.54 15.54 -9.17
C VAL A 319 -10.61 16.38 -8.47
N ASN A 320 -11.86 15.95 -8.54
CA ASN A 320 -12.92 16.49 -7.70
C ASN A 320 -12.61 16.10 -6.25
N PHE A 321 -11.86 16.94 -5.55
CA PHE A 321 -11.96 16.98 -4.11
C PHE A 321 -13.40 17.37 -3.82
N PHE A 322 -14.20 16.46 -3.26
CA PHE A 322 -15.48 16.84 -2.69
C PHE A 322 -15.20 18.02 -1.77
N SER A 323 -15.71 19.20 -2.13
CA SER A 323 -15.85 20.29 -1.20
C SER A 323 -16.77 19.78 -0.11
N THR A 324 -16.20 19.33 1.01
CA THR A 324 -16.93 19.41 2.26
C THR A 324 -17.07 20.91 2.54
N ASN A 325 -18.04 21.54 1.88
CA ASN A 325 -18.71 22.74 2.38
C ASN A 325 -19.53 22.32 3.60
N GLU A 326 -18.86 21.81 4.63
CA GLU A 326 -19.33 22.00 5.98
C GLU A 326 -18.47 23.14 6.51
N SER A 327 -19.12 24.29 6.63
CA SER A 327 -18.59 25.42 7.38
C SER A 327 -18.00 24.90 8.69
N LEU A 328 -16.68 24.97 8.81
CA LEU A 328 -16.02 24.98 10.11
C LEU A 328 -16.50 26.24 10.83
N SER A 329 -17.59 26.11 11.56
CA SER A 329 -18.02 27.11 12.53
C SER A 329 -16.96 27.17 13.64
N PRO A 330 -16.53 28.37 14.05
CA PRO A 330 -15.48 28.51 15.06
C PRO A 330 -16.05 28.22 16.44
N LEU A 331 -15.30 27.43 17.21
CA LEU A 331 -15.18 27.45 18.67
C LEU A 331 -16.39 27.97 19.48
N GLN A 332 -17.05 27.04 20.18
CA GLN A 332 -17.37 27.21 21.60
C GLN A 332 -17.00 25.94 22.35
#